data_AF-A0A453SHG8-F1
#
_entry.id   AF-A0A453SHG8-F1
#
_cell.length_a   1.000
_cell.length_b   1.000
_cell.length_c   1.000
_cell.angle_alpha   90.00
_cell.angle_beta   90.00
_cell.angle_gamma   90.00
#
_symmetry.space_group_name_H-M   'P 1'
#
loop_
_entity.id
_entity.type
_entity.pdbx_description
1 polymer ?
#
loop_
_entity_poly.entity_id
_entity_poly.type
_entity_poly.pdbx_seq_one_letter_code
_entity_poly.pdbx_strand_id
1 'polypeptide(L)'
;MYGQNLTVQSFYNASVPVSVQATFPYTFAVSKFLQPGAYDLVGYIVYEIDQHPYQNVFYNGTIEVVEVGGLLSVESVFLITLGIALLGLLGLWAYGQVQQLSKKTKKGPKVELGTGTTDANMDEWLEGTAFAKDKAKKNK
;
A
#
# COMPACT_ATOMS: atom_id res chain seq x y z
N MET A 1 37.06 -5.24 10.66
CA MET A 1 37.20 -5.99 9.40
C MET A 1 36.45 -7.30 9.60
N TYR A 2 35.25 -7.43 9.02
CA TYR A 2 34.43 -8.63 9.16
C TYR A 2 34.74 -9.54 7.97
N GLY A 3 35.41 -10.66 8.22
CA GLY A 3 35.67 -11.70 7.22
C GLY A 3 34.93 -12.97 7.60
N GLN A 4 34.23 -13.58 6.64
CA GLN A 4 33.61 -14.89 6.81
C GLN A 4 34.45 -15.95 6.11
N ASN A 5 34.91 -16.95 6.86
CA ASN A 5 35.53 -18.13 6.27
C ASN A 5 34.42 -19.05 5.74
N LEU A 6 34.50 -19.38 4.45
CA LEU A 6 33.58 -20.29 3.77
C LEU A 6 34.04 -21.75 3.91
N THR A 7 33.12 -22.68 3.70
CA THR A 7 33.38 -24.12 3.85
C THR A 7 34.42 -24.63 2.87
N VAL A 8 35.38 -25.43 3.34
CA VAL A 8 36.32 -26.13 2.46
C VAL A 8 35.59 -27.23 1.69
N GLN A 9 35.78 -27.26 0.36
CA GLN A 9 35.25 -28.33 -0.49
C GLN A 9 36.38 -29.23 -0.98
N SER A 10 36.30 -30.51 -0.62
CA SER A 10 37.21 -31.54 -1.14
C SER A 10 36.64 -32.13 -2.43
N PHE A 11 37.48 -32.22 -3.46
CA PHE A 11 37.12 -32.85 -4.73
C PHE A 11 37.62 -34.30 -4.73
N TYR A 12 36.69 -35.25 -4.84
CA TYR A 12 37.02 -36.67 -4.95
C TYR A 12 37.40 -37.02 -6.39
N ASN A 13 38.46 -37.82 -6.57
CA ASN A 13 38.97 -38.26 -7.88
C ASN A 13 39.34 -37.09 -8.82
N ALA A 14 39.93 -36.03 -8.25
CA ALA A 14 40.23 -34.77 -8.94
C ALA A 14 41.63 -34.73 -9.59
N SER A 15 42.08 -35.86 -10.13
CA SER A 15 43.35 -35.94 -10.87
C SER A 15 43.19 -35.27 -12.23
N VAL A 16 43.94 -34.21 -12.49
CA VAL A 16 43.98 -33.53 -13.78
C VAL A 16 45.29 -33.89 -14.50
N PRO A 17 45.24 -34.54 -15.68
CA PRO A 17 46.44 -34.83 -16.45
C PRO A 17 47.19 -33.55 -16.87
N VAL A 18 48.49 -33.69 -17.10
CA VAL A 18 49.32 -32.60 -17.63
C VAL A 18 48.75 -32.13 -18.98
N SER A 19 48.74 -30.81 -19.18
CA SER A 19 48.24 -30.15 -20.40
C SER A 19 46.72 -30.32 -20.65
N VAL A 20 45.96 -30.74 -19.65
CA VAL A 20 44.48 -30.78 -19.69
C VAL A 20 43.93 -29.75 -18.72
N GLN A 21 42.84 -29.08 -19.10
CA GLN A 21 42.10 -28.18 -18.23
C GLN A 21 40.87 -28.90 -17.64
N ALA A 22 40.63 -28.71 -16.34
CA ALA A 22 39.43 -29.17 -15.66
C ALA A 22 38.75 -28.01 -14.92
N THR A 23 37.43 -28.10 -14.78
CA THR A 23 36.61 -27.12 -14.05
C THR A 23 35.94 -27.80 -12.88
N PHE A 24 36.09 -27.22 -11.69
CA PHE A 24 35.49 -27.75 -10.46
C PHE A 24 34.47 -26.75 -9.91
N PRO A 25 33.19 -27.14 -9.77
CA PRO A 25 32.18 -26.24 -9.22
C PRO A 25 32.38 -26.09 -7.70
N TYR A 26 32.41 -24.85 -7.24
CA TYR A 26 32.47 -24.52 -5.82
C TYR A 26 31.16 -23.86 -5.36
N THR A 27 30.45 -24.53 -4.44
CA THR A 27 29.19 -24.02 -3.88
C THR A 27 29.41 -23.63 -2.43
N PHE A 28 29.03 -22.40 -2.09
CA PHE A 28 29.12 -21.86 -0.74
C PHE A 28 27.83 -21.15 -0.36
N ALA A 29 27.64 -20.95 0.94
CA ALA A 29 26.54 -20.17 1.50
C ALA A 29 27.11 -19.08 2.39
N VAL A 30 26.52 -17.88 2.30
CA VAL A 30 26.86 -16.75 3.16
C VAL A 30 26.09 -16.85 4.49
N SER A 31 26.66 -16.28 5.54
CA SER A 31 26.01 -16.25 6.86
C SER A 31 24.79 -15.35 6.80
N LYS A 32 23.69 -15.78 7.43
CA LYS A 32 22.48 -14.98 7.63
C LYS A 32 22.67 -13.76 8.53
N PHE A 33 23.81 -13.68 9.23
CA PHE A 33 24.20 -12.51 10.03
C PHE A 33 25.09 -11.54 9.27
N LEU A 34 25.46 -11.86 8.03
CA LEU A 34 26.22 -10.95 7.19
C LEU A 34 25.30 -9.83 6.73
N GLN A 35 25.74 -8.58 6.87
CA GLN A 35 24.94 -7.44 6.43
C GLN A 35 24.82 -7.43 4.89
N PRO A 36 23.69 -6.96 4.35
CA PRO A 36 23.57 -6.76 2.91
C PRO A 36 24.65 -5.81 2.39
N GLY A 37 25.24 -6.13 1.24
CA GLY A 37 26.30 -5.33 0.64
C GLY A 37 27.20 -6.10 -0.32
N ALA A 38 28.16 -5.39 -0.91
CA ALA A 38 29.19 -5.98 -1.78
C ALA A 38 30.37 -6.49 -0.95
N TYR A 39 30.77 -7.73 -1.20
CA TYR A 39 31.90 -8.40 -0.55
C TYR A 39 32.87 -8.94 -1.59
N ASP A 40 34.16 -8.85 -1.30
CA ASP A 40 35.18 -9.50 -2.11
C ASP A 40 35.18 -11.00 -1.83
N LEU A 41 35.12 -11.82 -2.88
CA LEU A 41 35.28 -13.26 -2.79
C LEU A 41 36.72 -13.63 -3.12
N VAL A 42 37.44 -14.06 -2.08
CA VAL A 42 38.79 -14.60 -2.20
C VAL A 42 38.74 -16.10 -1.94
N GLY A 43 39.19 -16.88 -2.90
CA GLY A 43 39.34 -18.32 -2.74
C GLY A 43 40.77 -18.75 -3.01
N TYR A 44 41.12 -19.91 -2.49
CA TYR A 44 42.39 -20.56 -2.80
C TYR A 44 42.13 -22.03 -3.07
N ILE A 45 42.91 -22.59 -3.98
CA ILE A 45 42.93 -24.02 -4.27
C ILE A 45 44.28 -24.57 -3.81
N VAL A 46 44.22 -25.70 -3.12
CA VAL A 46 45.40 -26.49 -2.75
C VAL A 46 45.40 -27.74 -3.61
N TYR A 47 46.52 -28.02 -4.27
CA TYR A 47 46.69 -29.17 -5.15
C TYR A 47 48.09 -29.75 -5.00
N GLU A 48 48.30 -30.96 -5.51
CA GLU A 48 49.56 -31.68 -5.40
C GLU A 48 50.11 -31.98 -6.80
N ILE A 49 51.41 -31.75 -7.00
CA ILE A 49 52.16 -32.18 -8.19
C ILE A 49 53.39 -32.92 -7.69
N ASP A 50 53.63 -34.14 -8.19
CA ASP A 50 54.78 -34.97 -7.84
C ASP A 50 55.03 -35.07 -6.32
N GLN A 51 53.97 -35.27 -5.52
CA GLN A 51 54.02 -35.35 -4.05
C GLN A 51 54.38 -34.05 -3.31
N HIS A 52 54.38 -32.92 -4.02
CA HIS A 52 54.60 -31.60 -3.43
C HIS A 52 53.30 -30.78 -3.43
N PRO A 53 52.92 -30.18 -2.29
CA PRO A 53 51.72 -29.36 -2.19
C PRO A 53 51.97 -27.96 -2.76
N TYR A 54 51.00 -27.45 -3.49
CA TYR A 54 50.97 -26.10 -4.05
C TYR A 54 49.64 -25.43 -3.69
N GLN A 55 49.68 -24.10 -3.61
CA GLN A 55 48.50 -23.28 -3.37
C GLN A 55 48.43 -22.15 -4.39
N ASN A 56 47.25 -21.91 -4.94
CA ASN A 56 46.98 -20.76 -5.79
C ASN A 56 45.78 -19.98 -5.24
N VAL A 57 45.89 -18.65 -5.19
CA VAL A 57 44.86 -17.74 -4.67
C VAL A 57 44.24 -16.98 -5.84
N PHE A 58 42.91 -16.91 -5.86
CA PHE A 58 42.14 -16.20 -6.86
C PHE A 58 41.25 -15.13 -6.20
N TYR A 59 41.27 -13.94 -6.78
CA TYR A 59 40.52 -12.75 -6.33
C TYR A 59 39.34 -12.45 -7.24
N ASN A 60 38.77 -13.50 -7.86
CA ASN A 60 38.08 -13.39 -9.14
C ASN A 60 36.62 -12.89 -9.08
N GLY A 61 36.17 -12.30 -8.00
CA GLY A 61 34.84 -11.69 -8.01
C GLY A 61 34.45 -10.94 -6.75
N THR A 62 33.51 -10.02 -6.94
CA THR A 62 32.68 -9.44 -5.89
C THR A 62 31.36 -10.19 -5.85
N ILE A 63 30.89 -10.55 -4.67
CA ILE A 63 29.55 -11.09 -4.45
C ILE A 63 28.68 -10.03 -3.79
N GLU A 64 27.44 -9.92 -4.25
CA GLU A 64 26.45 -9.08 -3.61
C GLU A 64 25.59 -9.94 -2.68
N VAL A 65 25.64 -9.63 -1.40
CA VAL A 65 24.76 -10.24 -0.41
C VAL A 65 23.53 -9.38 -0.29
N VAL A 66 22.40 -9.93 -0.68
CA VAL A 66 21.10 -9.28 -0.58
C VAL A 66 20.34 -9.85 0.61
N GLU A 67 19.56 -9.01 1.27
CA GLU A 67 18.62 -9.49 2.28
C GLU A 67 17.57 -10.37 1.62
N VAL A 68 17.34 -11.57 2.16
CA VAL A 68 16.28 -12.44 1.66
C VAL A 68 14.95 -11.76 1.98
N GLY A 69 14.31 -11.18 0.97
CA GLY A 69 12.99 -10.56 1.09
C GLY A 69 11.97 -11.57 1.63
N GLY A 70 11.65 -11.46 2.92
CA GLY A 70 10.65 -12.29 3.58
C GLY A 70 9.34 -11.55 3.80
N LEU A 71 8.27 -12.28 4.12
CA LEU A 71 6.97 -11.71 4.50
C LEU A 71 7.04 -10.78 5.72
N LEU A 72 8.12 -10.86 6.51
CA LEU A 72 8.43 -9.99 7.65
C LEU A 72 9.46 -8.90 7.30
N SER A 73 9.67 -8.59 6.01
CA SER A 73 10.38 -7.37 5.61
C SER A 73 9.64 -6.14 6.13
N VAL A 74 10.39 -5.10 6.49
CA VAL A 74 9.84 -3.79 6.89
C VAL A 74 8.85 -3.27 5.85
N GLU A 75 9.15 -3.48 4.56
CA GLU A 75 8.30 -3.08 3.44
C GLU A 75 6.97 -3.84 3.43
N SER A 76 7.01 -5.16 3.67
CA SER A 76 5.80 -5.98 3.73
C SER A 76 4.92 -5.60 4.92
N VAL A 77 5.52 -5.39 6.10
CA VAL A 77 4.79 -4.93 7.30
C VAL A 77 4.16 -3.56 7.04
N PHE A 78 4.90 -2.63 6.44
CA PHE A 78 4.40 -1.30 6.08
C PHE A 78 3.22 -1.38 5.11
N LEU A 79 3.32 -2.13 4.02
CA LEU A 79 2.26 -2.24 3.03
C LEU A 79 1.00 -2.94 3.56
N ILE A 80 1.16 -3.99 4.38
CA ILE A 80 0.03 -4.70 4.99
C ILE A 80 -0.70 -3.79 5.98
N THR A 81 0.05 -3.11 6.86
CA THR A 81 -0.53 -2.17 7.83
C THR A 81 -1.22 -1.00 7.15
N LEU A 82 -0.61 -0.43 6.11
CA LEU A 82 -1.23 0.61 5.27
C LEU A 82 -2.51 0.11 4.59
N GLY A 83 -2.49 -1.10 4.03
CA GLY A 83 -3.66 -1.70 3.39
C GLY A 83 -4.83 -1.87 4.35
N ILE A 84 -4.59 -2.37 5.56
CA ILE A 84 -5.62 -2.51 6.60
C ILE A 84 -6.15 -1.14 7.04
N ALA A 85 -5.26 -0.15 7.22
CA ALA A 85 -5.66 1.21 7.60
C ALA A 85 -6.56 1.87 6.55
N LEU A 86 -6.22 1.74 5.27
CA LEU A 86 -7.02 2.26 4.16
C LEU A 86 -8.38 1.57 4.06
N LEU A 87 -8.44 0.24 4.21
CA LEU A 87 -9.69 -0.50 4.23
C LEU A 87 -10.57 -0.09 5.42
N GLY A 88 -9.99 0.10 6.60
CA GLY A 88 -10.71 0.61 7.78
C GLY A 88 -11.27 2.01 7.56
N LEU A 89 -10.46 2.93 7.00
CA LEU A 89 -10.90 4.28 6.64
C LEU A 89 -12.03 4.27 5.61
N LEU A 90 -11.92 3.45 4.56
CA LEU A 90 -12.96 3.30 3.55
C LEU A 90 -14.26 2.73 4.15
N GLY A 91 -14.15 1.75 5.05
CA GLY A 91 -15.30 1.19 5.77
C GLY A 91 -16.02 2.22 6.64
N LEU A 92 -15.25 3.00 7.42
CA LEU A 92 -15.80 4.09 8.24
C LEU A 92 -16.42 5.20 7.39
N TRP A 93 -15.78 5.55 6.26
CA TRP A 93 -16.29 6.55 5.33
C TRP A 93 -17.60 6.09 4.68
N ALA A 94 -17.66 4.84 4.20
CA ALA A 94 -18.87 4.26 3.62
C ALA A 94 -20.01 4.20 4.65
N TYR A 95 -19.73 3.78 5.89
CA TYR A 95 -20.70 3.82 6.98
C TYR A 95 -21.22 5.23 7.25
N GLY A 96 -20.33 6.22 7.30
CA GLY A 96 -20.70 7.63 7.48
C GLY A 96 -21.59 8.17 6.35
N GLN A 97 -21.30 7.84 5.10
CA GLN A 97 -22.13 8.22 3.95
C GLN A 97 -23.53 7.59 4.01
N VAL A 98 -23.61 6.30 4.32
CA VAL A 98 -24.89 5.61 4.51
C VAL A 98 -25.68 6.24 5.67
N GLN A 99 -25.02 6.63 6.75
CA GLN A 99 -25.66 7.30 7.88
C GLN A 99 -26.17 8.71 7.51
N GLN A 100 -25.42 9.47 6.71
CA GLN A 100 -25.83 10.80 6.22
C GLN A 100 -27.05 10.70 5.28
N LEU A 101 -27.10 9.69 4.41
CA LEU A 101 -28.23 9.43 3.51
C LEU A 101 -29.44 8.81 4.23
N SER A 102 -29.21 8.03 5.29
CA SER A 102 -30.24 7.39 6.12
C SER A 102 -30.92 8.36 7.08
N LYS A 103 -30.26 9.47 7.43
CA LYS A 103 -30.94 10.63 8.01
C LYS A 103 -31.82 11.26 6.94
N LYS A 104 -32.95 10.61 6.64
CA LYS A 104 -34.13 11.26 6.08
C LYS A 104 -34.30 12.54 6.88
N THR A 105 -34.24 13.68 6.19
CA THR A 105 -34.77 14.96 6.63
C THR A 105 -36.01 14.68 7.47
N LYS A 106 -35.86 14.70 8.81
CA LYS A 106 -37.00 14.95 9.67
C LYS A 106 -37.37 16.37 9.30
N LYS A 107 -38.30 16.53 8.35
CA LYS A 107 -39.02 17.78 8.17
C LYS A 107 -39.47 18.14 9.58
N GLY A 108 -38.87 19.19 10.14
CA GLY A 108 -39.36 19.79 11.38
C GLY A 108 -40.86 20.02 11.23
N PRO A 109 -41.62 19.98 12.33
CA PRO A 109 -43.08 20.06 12.29
C PRO A 109 -43.47 21.21 11.37
N LYS A 110 -44.23 20.88 10.32
CA LYS A 110 -44.75 21.86 9.37
C LYS A 110 -45.62 22.79 10.20
N VAL A 111 -45.11 23.99 10.48
CA VAL A 111 -45.90 25.05 11.08
C VAL A 111 -47.03 25.31 10.10
N GLU A 112 -48.24 24.91 10.47
CA GLU A 112 -49.43 25.16 9.68
C GLU A 112 -49.72 26.65 9.74
N LEU A 113 -49.19 27.39 8.76
CA LEU A 113 -49.78 28.66 8.35
C LEU A 113 -51.14 28.31 7.77
N GLY A 114 -52.18 28.44 8.59
CA GLY A 114 -53.56 28.15 8.25
C GLY A 114 -53.91 28.79 6.91
N THR A 115 -54.02 27.96 5.87
CA THR A 115 -54.71 28.33 4.64
C THR A 115 -56.17 27.92 4.84
N GLY A 116 -56.84 28.60 5.77
CA GLY A 116 -58.30 28.62 5.81
C GLY A 116 -58.75 29.46 4.63
N THR A 117 -59.47 28.82 3.71
CA THR A 117 -60.16 29.45 2.60
C THR A 117 -61.01 30.62 3.09
N THR A 118 -60.60 31.84 2.79
CA THR A 118 -61.51 32.97 2.70
C THR A 118 -61.20 33.58 1.35
N ASP A 119 -62.07 33.27 0.39
CA ASP A 119 -62.24 34.15 -0.78
C ASP A 119 -62.28 35.56 -0.23
N ALA A 120 -61.24 36.34 -0.55
CA ALA A 120 -61.23 37.74 -0.27
C ALA A 120 -62.36 38.33 -1.12
N ASN A 121 -63.56 38.38 -0.55
CA ASN A 121 -64.63 39.22 -1.05
C ASN A 121 -64.13 40.65 -0.86
N MET A 122 -63.42 41.13 -1.87
CA MET A 122 -62.77 42.43 -1.94
C MET A 122 -63.76 43.60 -1.79
N ASP A 123 -65.05 43.33 -1.63
CA ASP A 123 -66.12 44.32 -1.51
C ASP A 123 -66.60 44.55 -0.05
N GLU A 124 -66.24 43.72 0.94
CA GLU A 124 -66.73 43.91 2.34
C GLU A 124 -66.16 45.19 2.99
N TRP A 125 -64.88 45.50 2.76
CA TRP A 125 -64.26 46.73 3.29
C TRP A 125 -64.65 48.01 2.53
N LEU A 126 -65.39 47.87 1.41
CA LEU A 126 -65.87 48.98 0.60
C LEU A 126 -67.31 49.38 0.94
N GLU A 127 -68.04 48.57 1.71
CA GLU A 127 -69.39 48.89 2.15
C GLU A 127 -69.40 50.14 3.05
N GLY A 128 -70.21 51.14 2.67
CA GLY A 128 -70.31 52.42 3.38
C GLY A 128 -69.44 53.56 2.82
N THR A 129 -68.55 53.28 1.85
CA THR A 129 -67.76 54.30 1.16
C THR A 129 -68.44 54.79 -0.13
N ALA A 130 -68.08 55.99 -0.61
CA ALA A 130 -68.67 56.55 -1.83
C ALA A 130 -68.46 55.66 -3.09
N PHE A 131 -67.40 54.85 -3.12
CA PHE A 131 -67.10 53.91 -4.21
C PHE A 131 -68.14 52.78 -4.35
N ALA A 132 -68.82 52.37 -3.26
CA ALA A 132 -69.89 51.38 -3.33
C ALA A 132 -71.15 51.91 -4.04
N LYS A 133 -71.44 53.22 -3.91
CA LYS A 133 -72.60 53.86 -4.57
C LYS A 133 -72.45 53.96 -6.09
N ASP A 134 -71.23 54.14 -6.59
CA ASP A 134 -70.98 54.26 -8.03
C ASP A 134 -71.12 52.92 -8.77
N LYS A 135 -70.75 51.79 -8.14
CA LYS A 135 -71.04 50.46 -8.70
C LYS A 135 -72.55 50.19 -8.83
N ALA A 136 -73.35 50.61 -7.86
CA ALA A 136 -74.82 50.41 -7.88
C ALA A 136 -75.52 51.25 -8.97
N LYS A 137 -74.96 52.39 -9.37
CA LYS A 137 -75.55 53.26 -10.40
C LYS A 137 -75.23 52.82 -11.83
N LYS A 138 -74.21 51.97 -12.02
CA LYS A 138 -73.76 51.49 -13.33
C LYS A 138 -74.48 50.22 -13.82
N ASN A 139 -75.26 49.59 -12.96
CA ASN A 139 -76.02 48.35 -13.24
C ASN A 139 -77.54 48.59 -13.30
N LYS A 140 -78.00 49.78 -13.71
CA LYS A 140 -79.41 50.07 -13.95
C LYS A 140 -79.62 50.65 -15.34
#